data_AF-A0A448WAD0-F1
#
_entry.id   AF-A0A448WAD0-F1
#
_cell.length_a   1.000
_cell.length_b   1.000
_cell.length_c   1.000
_cell.angle_alpha   90.00
_cell.angle_beta   90.00
_cell.angle_gamma   90.00
#
_symmetry.space_group_name_H-M   'P 1'
#
loop_
_entity.id
_entity.type
_entity.pdbx_description
1 polymer ?
#
loop_
_entity_poly.entity_id
_entity_poly.type
_entity_poly.pdbx_seq_one_letter_code
_entity_poly.pdbx_strand_id
1 'polypeptide(L)'
;MFLSRRRLSSIIFEVSDNKNLHELWTPELFKRNGTAGTNISLDDHELPGLEFVSDGVIRISLNRQLCPQRVSELIELGGFRLTGGRIRRLRHDEDKLLQHTNGDLALC
;
A
#
# COMPACT_ATOMS: atom_id res chain seq x y z
N MET A 1 -13.50 -12.39 35.13
CA MET A 1 -13.60 -12.90 33.75
C MET A 1 -13.65 -11.70 32.82
N PHE A 2 -12.51 -11.25 32.29
CA PHE A 2 -12.49 -10.11 31.36
C PHE A 2 -12.68 -10.62 29.94
N LEU A 3 -13.85 -10.34 29.36
CA LEU A 3 -14.07 -10.52 27.93
C LEU A 3 -13.14 -9.56 27.20
N SER A 4 -12.11 -10.12 26.55
CA SER A 4 -11.28 -9.40 25.60
C SER A 4 -12.19 -8.84 24.52
N ARG A 5 -12.47 -7.54 24.59
CA ARG A 5 -13.12 -6.81 23.50
C ARG A 5 -12.19 -6.96 22.30
N ARG A 6 -12.55 -7.80 21.33
CA ARG A 6 -11.95 -7.75 20.00
C ARG A 6 -12.11 -6.31 19.53
N ARG A 7 -11.03 -5.51 19.58
CA ARG A 7 -11.01 -4.21 18.92
C ARG A 7 -11.24 -4.52 17.45
N LEU A 8 -12.43 -4.23 16.94
CA LEU A 8 -12.65 -4.17 15.51
C LEU A 8 -11.71 -3.07 15.02
N SER A 9 -10.59 -3.45 14.43
CA SER A 9 -9.67 -2.50 13.82
C SER A 9 -10.44 -1.80 12.70
N SER A 10 -10.60 -0.49 12.80
CA SER A 10 -11.25 0.31 11.75
C SER A 10 -10.46 0.20 10.45
N ILE A 11 -11.18 0.12 9.33
CA ILE A 11 -10.57 0.21 8.01
C ILE A 11 -10.14 1.67 7.81
N ILE A 12 -8.86 1.86 7.45
CA ILE A 12 -8.24 3.18 7.26
C ILE A 12 -7.91 3.45 5.79
N PHE A 13 -7.90 2.38 4.97
CA PHE A 13 -7.71 2.46 3.53
C PHE A 13 -8.45 1.30 2.87
N GLU A 14 -9.28 1.61 1.89
CA GLU A 14 -10.04 0.61 1.14
C GLU A 14 -9.99 0.92 -0.35
N VAL A 15 -9.57 -0.07 -1.14
CA VAL A 15 -9.62 -0.04 -2.61
C VAL A 15 -10.24 -1.35 -3.05
N SER A 16 -11.52 -1.29 -3.45
CA SER A 16 -12.26 -2.50 -3.76
C SER A 16 -13.08 -2.43 -5.04
N ASP A 17 -13.16 -3.56 -5.77
CA ASP A 17 -14.01 -3.78 -6.94
C ASP A 17 -13.76 -2.80 -8.11
N ASN A 18 -12.51 -2.35 -8.29
CA ASN A 18 -12.15 -1.52 -9.43
C ASN A 18 -11.75 -2.37 -10.63
N LYS A 19 -12.61 -2.39 -11.66
CA LYS A 19 -12.44 -3.22 -12.86
C LYS A 19 -11.24 -2.84 -13.73
N ASN A 20 -10.86 -1.55 -13.71
CA ASN A 20 -9.85 -0.98 -14.61
C ASN A 20 -8.70 -0.27 -13.84
N LEU A 21 -8.58 -0.49 -12.54
CA LEU A 21 -7.49 0.08 -11.76
C LEU A 21 -6.22 -0.72 -12.03
N HIS A 22 -5.22 -0.09 -12.63
CA HIS A 22 -3.95 -0.73 -12.98
C HIS A 22 -2.83 -0.46 -11.96
N GLU A 23 -2.86 0.72 -11.35
CA GLU A 23 -1.87 1.20 -10.40
C GLU A 23 -2.54 2.07 -9.35
N LEU A 24 -1.97 2.14 -8.15
CA LEU A 24 -2.39 3.09 -7.11
C LEU A 24 -1.71 4.44 -7.35
N TRP A 25 -0.39 4.43 -7.37
CA TRP A 25 0.46 5.51 -7.83
C TRP A 25 1.82 4.93 -8.21
N THR A 26 2.57 5.65 -9.04
CA THR A 26 3.72 5.09 -9.75
C THR A 26 4.90 4.80 -8.81
N PRO A 27 5.37 3.54 -8.69
CA PRO A 27 6.52 3.17 -7.86
C PRO A 27 7.83 3.85 -8.26
N GLU A 28 7.96 4.25 -9.53
CA GLU A 28 9.13 4.97 -10.06
C GLU A 28 9.36 6.33 -9.38
N LEU A 29 8.31 6.90 -8.76
CA LEU A 29 8.46 8.09 -7.92
C LEU A 29 9.24 7.81 -6.63
N PHE A 30 9.31 6.55 -6.18
CA PHE A 30 10.08 6.11 -5.02
C PHE A 30 11.45 5.51 -5.39
N LYS A 31 11.56 4.91 -6.58
CA LYS A 31 12.83 4.31 -7.07
C LYS A 31 13.87 5.34 -7.50
N ARG A 32 13.46 6.58 -7.79
CA ARG A 32 14.35 7.66 -8.27
C ARG A 32 15.45 8.11 -7.30
N ASN A 33 15.50 7.58 -6.07
CA ASN A 33 16.63 7.77 -5.17
C ASN A 33 17.89 6.95 -5.54
N GLY A 34 17.82 6.05 -6.54
CA GLY A 34 18.92 5.14 -6.88
C GLY A 34 19.73 5.45 -8.15
N THR A 35 19.11 5.88 -9.26
CA THR A 35 19.82 5.96 -10.55
C THR A 35 19.23 7.00 -11.51
N ALA A 36 20.06 7.98 -11.88
CA ALA A 36 20.05 8.83 -13.08
C ALA A 36 18.86 9.79 -13.34
N GLY A 37 19.17 11.10 -13.29
CA GLY A 37 18.74 12.02 -14.35
C GLY A 37 17.84 13.20 -13.99
N THR A 38 17.27 13.27 -12.80
CA THR A 38 16.61 14.49 -12.32
C THR A 38 16.92 14.67 -10.84
N ASN A 39 17.66 15.71 -10.50
CA ASN A 39 17.94 16.16 -9.14
C ASN A 39 16.64 16.63 -8.47
N ILE A 40 15.80 15.69 -8.05
CA ILE A 40 14.79 15.97 -7.04
C ILE A 40 15.31 15.28 -5.79
N SER A 41 16.10 16.04 -5.02
CA SER A 41 16.45 15.68 -3.65
C SER A 41 15.17 15.78 -2.83
N LEU A 42 14.29 14.79 -2.95
CA LEU A 42 13.20 14.65 -2.00
C LEU A 42 13.88 14.19 -0.72
N ASP A 43 13.88 15.03 0.31
CA ASP A 43 14.17 14.54 1.67
C ASP A 43 13.31 13.29 1.92
N ASP A 44 13.71 12.37 2.81
CA ASP A 44 12.92 11.15 3.11
C ASP A 44 11.45 11.49 3.52
N HIS A 45 11.20 12.75 3.90
CA HIS A 45 9.91 13.36 4.18
C HIS A 45 9.07 13.76 2.95
N GLU A 46 9.66 13.93 1.77
CA GLU A 46 8.99 14.38 0.53
C GLU A 46 8.72 13.26 -0.48
N LEU A 47 9.09 12.00 -0.19
CA LEU A 47 8.65 10.87 -1.01
C LEU A 47 7.11 10.88 -1.11
N PRO A 48 6.50 10.87 -2.30
CA PRO A 48 5.05 10.98 -2.44
C PRO A 48 4.38 9.70 -1.95
N GLY A 49 3.81 9.68 -0.76
CA GLY A 49 3.17 8.49 -0.18
C GLY A 49 2.06 8.84 0.78
N LEU A 50 1.18 7.88 1.08
CA LEU A 50 0.04 8.05 1.97
C LEU A 50 0.45 7.83 3.43
N GLU A 51 0.29 8.86 4.26
CA GLU A 51 0.54 8.78 5.70
C GLU A 51 -0.77 8.54 6.47
N PHE A 52 -0.76 7.51 7.31
CA PHE A 52 -1.89 7.11 8.14
C PHE A 52 -1.66 7.52 9.60
N VAL A 53 -2.68 8.11 10.22
CA VAL A 53 -2.63 8.53 11.63
C VAL A 53 -2.76 7.34 12.60
N SER A 54 -3.17 6.17 12.12
CA SER A 54 -3.38 4.99 12.96
C SER A 54 -3.02 3.68 12.25
N ASP A 55 -2.78 2.63 13.04
CA ASP A 55 -2.46 1.28 12.56
C ASP A 55 -3.73 0.43 12.33
N GLY A 56 -4.65 0.96 11.52
CA GLY A 56 -5.92 0.33 11.16
C GLY A 56 -5.78 -0.77 10.10
N VAL A 57 -6.93 -1.20 9.56
CA VAL A 57 -7.00 -2.20 8.47
C VAL A 57 -6.83 -1.55 7.12
N ILE A 58 -5.96 -2.13 6.31
CA ILE A 58 -5.80 -1.84 4.90
C ILE A 58 -6.48 -2.96 4.10
N ARG A 59 -7.43 -2.60 3.24
CA ARG A 59 -8.15 -3.56 2.40
C ARG A 59 -7.96 -3.21 0.93
N ILE A 60 -7.34 -4.11 0.17
CA ILE A 60 -7.20 -3.98 -1.28
C ILE A 60 -7.71 -5.29 -1.87
N SER A 61 -8.87 -5.25 -2.53
CA SER A 61 -9.54 -6.48 -2.97
C SER A 61 -10.35 -6.34 -4.25
N LEU A 62 -10.47 -7.40 -5.03
CA LEU A 62 -11.31 -7.47 -6.22
C LEU A 62 -10.93 -6.46 -7.32
N ASN A 63 -9.68 -5.99 -7.37
CA ASN A 63 -9.20 -5.10 -8.40
C ASN A 63 -8.52 -5.92 -9.51
N ARG A 64 -9.30 -6.27 -10.54
CA ARG A 64 -8.92 -7.30 -11.53
C ARG A 64 -7.66 -6.99 -12.33
N GLN A 65 -7.42 -5.72 -12.61
CA GLN A 65 -6.28 -5.25 -13.41
C GLN A 65 -5.15 -4.67 -12.56
N LEU A 66 -5.27 -4.69 -11.23
CA LEU A 66 -4.28 -4.18 -10.30
C LEU A 66 -3.29 -5.28 -9.94
N CYS A 67 -2.02 -5.11 -10.32
CA CYS A 67 -0.99 -6.10 -10.05
C CYS A 67 -0.60 -6.13 -8.55
N PRO A 68 -0.83 -7.22 -7.80
CA PRO A 68 -0.55 -7.26 -6.37
C PRO A 68 0.94 -7.16 -6.03
N GLN A 69 1.84 -7.64 -6.91
CA GLN A 69 3.29 -7.51 -6.74
C GLN A 69 3.74 -6.04 -6.81
N ARG A 70 3.17 -5.26 -7.74
CA ARG A 70 3.46 -3.81 -7.84
C ARG A 70 2.96 -3.05 -6.62
N VAL A 71 1.80 -3.42 -6.08
CA VAL A 71 1.29 -2.85 -4.82
C VAL A 71 2.19 -3.23 -3.65
N SER A 72 2.71 -4.46 -3.61
CA SER A 72 3.63 -4.90 -2.56
C SER A 72 4.94 -4.10 -2.60
N GLU A 73 5.54 -3.97 -3.79
CA GLU A 73 6.74 -3.15 -4.03
C GLU A 73 6.51 -1.69 -3.61
N LEU A 74 5.36 -1.12 -3.98
CA LEU A 74 4.97 0.23 -3.58
C LEU A 74 4.97 0.44 -2.06
N ILE A 75 4.45 -0.54 -1.32
CA ILE A 75 4.36 -0.48 0.14
C ILE A 75 5.75 -0.64 0.77
N GLU A 76 6.58 -1.54 0.23
CA GLU A 76 7.97 -1.74 0.67
C GLU A 76 8.83 -0.49 0.46
N LEU A 77 8.56 0.28 -0.60
CA LEU A 77 9.21 1.54 -0.91
C LEU A 77 8.67 2.74 -0.10
N GLY A 78 7.75 2.52 0.84
CA GLY A 78 7.22 3.57 1.70
C GLY A 78 6.01 4.31 1.12
N GLY A 79 5.32 3.72 0.14
CA GLY A 79 4.05 4.24 -0.33
C GLY A 79 3.00 4.35 0.77
N PHE A 80 3.00 3.43 1.75
CA PHE A 80 2.18 3.53 2.95
C PHE A 80 3.06 3.80 4.16
N ARG A 81 2.75 4.86 4.92
CA ARG A 81 3.47 5.26 6.14
C ARG A 81 2.50 5.49 7.28
N LEU A 82 2.99 5.37 8.50
CA LEU A 82 2.31 5.86 9.69
C LEU A 82 2.88 7.22 10.07
N THR A 83 2.09 8.02 10.81
CA THR A 83 2.55 9.27 11.40
C THR A 83 3.90 9.10 12.08
N GLY A 84 4.89 9.90 11.65
CA GLY A 84 6.28 9.78 12.07
C GLY A 84 7.17 8.99 11.10
N GLY A 85 6.71 8.78 9.87
CA GLY A 85 7.53 8.27 8.76
C GLY A 85 7.77 6.76 8.72
N ARG A 86 7.25 5.99 9.68
CA ARG A 86 7.42 4.53 9.70
C ARG A 86 6.64 3.88 8.56
N ILE A 87 7.31 3.07 7.74
CA ILE A 87 6.64 2.27 6.69
C ILE A 87 5.58 1.35 7.28
N ARG A 88 4.36 1.42 6.73
CA ARG A 88 3.23 0.55 7.09
C ARG A 88 3.16 -0.65 6.16
N ARG A 89 3.92 -1.69 6.47
CA ARG A 89 3.84 -3.00 5.80
C ARG A 89 2.48 -3.65 6.03
N LEU A 90 1.92 -4.34 5.04
CA LEU A 90 0.68 -5.11 5.20
C LEU A 90 0.84 -6.20 6.27
N ARG A 91 -0.23 -6.42 7.05
CA ARG A 91 -0.35 -7.59 7.93
C ARG A 91 -0.61 -8.83 7.09
N HIS A 92 -0.34 -10.01 7.66
CA HIS A 92 -0.51 -11.29 6.97
C HIS A 92 -1.87 -11.44 6.26
N ASP A 93 -2.97 -11.10 6.94
CA ASP A 93 -4.31 -11.22 6.35
C ASP A 93 -4.60 -10.16 5.28
N GLU A 94 -4.00 -8.97 5.41
CA GLU A 94 -4.13 -7.88 4.42
C GLU A 94 -3.37 -8.22 3.14
N ASP A 95 -2.14 -8.73 3.29
CA ASP A 95 -1.33 -9.22 2.18
C ASP A 95 -1.99 -10.43 1.51
N LYS A 96 -2.47 -11.41 2.30
CA LYS A 96 -3.19 -12.56 1.75
C LYS A 96 -4.40 -12.12 0.93
N LEU A 97 -5.19 -11.17 1.41
CA LEU A 97 -6.32 -10.63 0.67
C LEU A 97 -5.87 -9.93 -0.63
N LEU A 98 -4.81 -9.12 -0.56
CA LEU A 98 -4.20 -8.48 -1.73
C LEU A 98 -3.81 -9.51 -2.79
N GLN A 99 -3.03 -10.53 -2.43
CA GLN A 99 -2.51 -11.52 -3.37
C GLN A 99 -3.60 -12.38 -4.02
N HIS A 100 -4.68 -12.70 -3.30
CA HIS A 100 -5.68 -13.68 -3.77
C HIS A 100 -6.85 -13.06 -4.52
N THR A 101 -7.06 -11.74 -4.43
CA THR A 101 -8.27 -11.10 -4.97
C THR A 101 -8.00 -10.01 -6.00
N ASN A 102 -6.74 -9.77 -6.38
CA ASN A 102 -6.37 -8.72 -7.32
C ASN A 102 -5.51 -9.29 -8.44
N GLY A 103 -5.54 -8.64 -9.60
CA GLY A 103 -4.63 -8.93 -10.70
C GLY A 103 -4.95 -10.18 -11.52
N ASP A 104 -6.16 -10.73 -11.43
CA ASP A 104 -6.57 -11.90 -12.24
C ASP A 104 -6.58 -11.61 -13.75
N LEU A 105 -6.61 -10.34 -14.15
CA LEU A 105 -6.49 -9.86 -15.52
C LEU A 105 -5.27 -8.93 -15.73
N ALA A 106 -4.38 -8.83 -14.75
CA ALA A 106 -3.20 -7.98 -14.83
C ALA A 106 -1.99 -8.74 -15.40
N LEU A 107 -1.14 -8.04 -16.15
CA LEU A 107 0.21 -8.52 -16.44
C LEU A 107 1.14 -8.07 -15.31
N CYS A 108 1.47 -9.05 -14.47
CA CYS A 108 2.50 -9.03 -13.44
C CYS A 108 3.68 -9.88 -13.94
#